data_AF-A0A9Q3BQY6-F1
#
_entry.id   AF-A0A9Q3BQY6-F1
#
_cell.length_a   1.000
_cell.length_b   1.000
_cell.length_c   1.000
_cell.angle_alpha   90.00
_cell.angle_beta   90.00
_cell.angle_gamma   90.00
#
_symmetry.space_group_name_H-M   'P 1'
#
loop_
_entity.id
_entity.type
_entity.pdbx_description
1 polymer ?
#
loop_
_entity_poly.entity_id
_entity_poly.type
_entity_poly.pdbx_seq_one_letter_code
_entity_poly.pdbx_strand_id
1 'polypeptide(L)'
;MLIGNCAVAYVGQSFRSDRTSDLGPFIDVMSLVAHDQAEDETDECQSLRLKTLHRQSHYPSYPPCSCLASLIGSIERSITKKYQRETSSRKIMSPPAATSGMYKPTRIEPEADGHAKLKSQVMESNKATFKPDAATHLKPIHFAPIKEHQVQRAMVRRYFKDMEDRAISDVIIVGAGSAGLSCAYSLAKARPDLKITILESNVAPGGGCWLGGQLMSAMVCRKPADEFLTEVGVPFEDEGNFVVVKHAALFISTILSKVLAMPNIKMFNATACEDLIIKPCPINPGVQRIAGCVTNWTLVSLNHDTQSCMDPSTMTAPIVCSFAGHDGPFGAFCVKRVASAGLCDGLGDMRPLDMERAEDHIANKTREILPGLIVGGMELSEFDGSARMGPTFGAMLLSGKRAAEIAMHSLQQVKVEEGEVVGLAK
;
A
#
# COMPACT_ATOMS: atom_id res chain seq x y z
N MET A 1 -50.33 7.84 -17.52
CA MET A 1 -50.78 6.50 -17.90
C MET A 1 -49.54 5.60 -17.93
N LEU A 2 -49.54 4.53 -17.11
CA LEU A 2 -48.69 3.31 -17.14
C LEU A 2 -47.16 3.53 -17.08
N ILE A 3 -46.44 3.37 -15.96
CA ILE A 3 -46.16 2.15 -15.17
C ILE A 3 -46.07 0.87 -16.01
N GLY A 4 -44.85 0.34 -16.13
CA GLY A 4 -44.55 -0.99 -16.65
C GLY A 4 -43.37 -1.61 -15.91
N ASN A 5 -43.68 -2.32 -14.82
CA ASN A 5 -42.80 -3.32 -14.22
C ASN A 5 -42.58 -4.47 -15.21
N CYS A 6 -41.38 -5.05 -15.26
CA CYS A 6 -41.20 -6.42 -15.72
C CYS A 6 -40.31 -7.20 -14.77
N ALA A 7 -40.94 -8.18 -14.13
CA ALA A 7 -40.36 -9.18 -13.26
C ALA A 7 -39.56 -10.21 -14.09
N VAL A 8 -38.49 -10.71 -13.50
CA VAL A 8 -37.71 -11.83 -14.02
C VAL A 8 -38.41 -13.13 -13.62
N ALA A 9 -38.91 -13.87 -14.62
CA ALA A 9 -39.44 -15.21 -14.44
C ALA A 9 -38.30 -16.25 -14.48
N TYR A 10 -38.20 -17.05 -13.42
CA TYR A 10 -37.39 -18.27 -13.38
C TYR A 10 -38.10 -19.37 -14.18
N VAL A 11 -37.45 -19.89 -15.22
CA VAL A 11 -37.88 -21.11 -15.91
C VAL A 11 -36.94 -22.24 -15.47
N GLY A 12 -37.48 -23.16 -14.68
CA GLY A 12 -36.84 -24.45 -14.42
C GLY A 12 -37.03 -25.37 -15.62
N GLN A 13 -35.93 -25.97 -16.10
CA GLN A 13 -35.97 -27.11 -16.99
C GLN A 13 -35.27 -28.30 -16.33
N SER A 14 -36.07 -29.33 -16.05
CA SER A 14 -35.62 -30.70 -15.83
C SER A 14 -35.13 -31.28 -17.15
N PHE A 15 -33.99 -31.98 -17.15
CA PHE A 15 -33.71 -32.99 -18.15
C PHE A 15 -33.31 -34.32 -17.49
N ARG A 16 -34.03 -35.35 -17.91
CA ARG A 16 -33.90 -36.76 -17.52
C ARG A 16 -32.63 -37.39 -18.09
N SER A 17 -32.21 -38.41 -17.37
CA SER A 17 -31.17 -39.39 -17.68
C SER A 17 -31.34 -40.13 -19.00
N ASP A 18 -30.23 -40.46 -19.64
CA ASP A 18 -30.04 -41.75 -20.32
C ASP A 18 -28.64 -42.30 -20.00
N ARG A 19 -28.60 -43.60 -19.66
CA ARG A 19 -27.39 -44.40 -19.36
C ARG A 19 -26.93 -45.14 -20.61
N THR A 20 -25.63 -45.42 -20.70
CA THR A 20 -24.98 -46.69 -21.12
C THR A 20 -23.47 -46.50 -20.92
N SER A 21 -22.90 -47.08 -19.87
CA SER A 21 -22.17 -48.36 -19.82
C SER A 21 -20.70 -48.26 -20.23
N ASP A 22 -19.80 -48.26 -19.24
CA ASP A 22 -18.70 -49.25 -19.15
C ASP A 22 -18.08 -49.25 -17.74
N LEU A 23 -18.16 -50.43 -17.10
CA LEU A 23 -17.51 -50.89 -15.85
C LEU A 23 -16.18 -51.57 -16.22
N GLY A 24 -15.11 -51.67 -15.43
CA GLY A 24 -14.79 -51.46 -14.01
C GLY A 24 -13.25 -51.61 -13.82
N PRO A 25 -12.69 -52.16 -12.71
CA PRO A 25 -13.26 -52.47 -11.40
C PRO A 25 -12.49 -51.88 -10.18
N PHE A 26 -13.25 -51.67 -9.11
CA PHE A 26 -12.98 -51.88 -7.66
C PHE A 26 -11.55 -52.09 -7.13
N ILE A 27 -11.18 -51.31 -6.09
CA ILE A 27 -10.97 -51.83 -4.73
C ILE A 27 -11.66 -50.91 -3.72
N ASP A 28 -12.43 -51.54 -2.85
CA ASP A 28 -13.25 -51.05 -1.76
C ASP A 28 -12.51 -51.25 -0.43
N VAL A 29 -12.57 -50.27 0.48
CA VAL A 29 -12.43 -50.50 1.92
C VAL A 29 -13.55 -49.71 2.59
N MET A 30 -14.65 -50.42 2.81
CA MET A 30 -15.82 -49.99 3.54
C MET A 30 -15.69 -50.27 5.05
N SER A 31 -16.65 -49.69 5.78
CA SER A 31 -17.22 -50.12 7.08
C SER A 31 -16.60 -49.46 8.32
N LEU A 32 -17.34 -49.06 9.36
CA LEU A 32 -18.75 -49.13 9.78
C LEU A 32 -18.83 -48.24 11.05
N VAL A 33 -19.93 -47.55 11.41
CA VAL A 33 -21.11 -48.00 12.21
C VAL A 33 -22.09 -46.78 12.21
N ALA A 34 -23.25 -46.79 11.55
CA ALA A 34 -24.60 -47.29 11.95
C ALA A 34 -25.21 -46.58 13.20
N HIS A 35 -26.25 -45.74 13.07
CA HIS A 35 -27.72 -46.02 13.22
C HIS A 35 -28.11 -46.34 14.68
N ASP A 36 -29.22 -45.90 15.31
CA ASP A 36 -30.47 -45.22 14.92
C ASP A 36 -31.30 -44.98 16.22
N GLN A 37 -32.42 -44.26 16.08
CA GLN A 37 -33.68 -44.32 16.85
C GLN A 37 -34.09 -43.17 17.80
N ALA A 38 -35.32 -42.75 17.51
CA ALA A 38 -36.22 -41.75 18.09
C ALA A 38 -36.87 -42.18 19.42
N GLU A 39 -37.37 -41.22 20.20
CA GLU A 39 -38.81 -41.01 20.48
C GLU A 39 -39.04 -39.76 21.37
N ASP A 40 -40.29 -39.28 21.33
CA ASP A 40 -40.91 -38.04 21.82
C ASP A 40 -40.69 -37.64 23.29
N GLU A 41 -40.66 -36.33 23.56
CA GLU A 41 -41.59 -35.67 24.51
C GLU A 41 -41.56 -34.13 24.36
N THR A 42 -42.67 -33.51 24.75
CA THR A 42 -43.26 -32.25 24.29
C THR A 42 -42.94 -30.99 25.10
N ASP A 43 -43.28 -29.83 24.50
CA ASP A 43 -43.62 -28.52 25.08
C ASP A 43 -42.51 -27.60 25.64
N GLU A 44 -42.17 -26.55 24.87
CA GLU A 44 -42.31 -25.12 25.25
C GLU A 44 -41.61 -24.20 24.24
N CYS A 45 -42.37 -23.54 23.35
CA CYS A 45 -42.07 -22.15 22.92
C CYS A 45 -43.20 -21.58 22.08
N GLN A 46 -44.11 -20.86 22.74
CA GLN A 46 -45.16 -20.11 22.08
C GLN A 46 -44.63 -18.80 21.47
N SER A 47 -45.10 -18.55 20.26
CA SER A 47 -44.97 -17.31 19.49
C SER A 47 -45.58 -16.09 20.18
N LEU A 48 -44.89 -14.94 20.12
CA LEU A 48 -45.50 -13.62 20.36
C LEU A 48 -45.22 -12.67 19.19
N ARG A 49 -46.23 -12.55 18.31
CA ARG A 49 -46.40 -11.50 17.29
C ARG A 49 -46.69 -10.15 17.96
N LEU A 50 -46.03 -9.10 17.47
CA LEU A 50 -46.26 -7.70 17.84
C LEU A 50 -47.71 -7.27 17.56
N LYS A 51 -48.39 -6.82 18.61
CA LYS A 51 -49.71 -6.16 18.56
C LYS A 51 -49.54 -4.66 18.37
N THR A 52 -50.13 -4.15 17.30
CA THR A 52 -50.38 -2.73 17.05
C THR A 52 -51.46 -2.23 18.01
N LEU A 53 -51.13 -1.26 18.87
CA LEU A 53 -52.08 -0.59 19.76
C LEU A 53 -52.78 0.57 19.03
N HIS A 54 -54.07 0.40 18.75
CA HIS A 54 -55.00 1.50 18.50
C HIS A 54 -55.57 1.97 19.86
N ARG A 55 -55.36 3.23 20.21
CA ARG A 55 -56.11 3.91 21.28
C ARG A 55 -56.75 5.17 20.72
N GLN A 56 -58.08 5.19 20.74
CA GLN A 56 -58.91 6.36 20.50
C GLN A 56 -58.72 7.38 21.63
N SER A 57 -58.60 8.66 21.29
CA SER A 57 -58.78 9.75 22.24
C SER A 57 -59.48 10.94 21.57
N HIS A 58 -60.46 11.47 22.28
CA HIS A 58 -61.34 12.59 21.95
C HIS A 58 -60.62 13.87 21.49
N TYR A 59 -61.23 14.57 20.54
CA TYR A 59 -60.91 15.97 20.18
C TYR A 59 -61.91 16.94 20.82
N PRO A 60 -61.43 18.10 21.28
CA PRO A 60 -62.15 19.35 21.11
C PRO A 60 -61.41 20.28 20.13
N SER A 61 -62.22 20.98 19.33
CA SER A 61 -61.85 21.92 18.27
C SER A 61 -61.32 23.28 18.78
N TYR A 62 -60.19 23.76 18.25
CA TYR A 62 -59.73 25.17 18.30
C TYR A 62 -58.93 25.55 17.02
N PRO A 63 -58.86 26.85 16.64
CA PRO A 63 -58.70 27.33 15.25
C PRO A 63 -57.24 27.39 14.76
N PRO A 64 -57.00 27.57 13.43
CA PRO A 64 -55.66 27.48 12.86
C PRO A 64 -54.81 28.71 13.20
N CYS A 65 -53.63 28.46 13.78
CA CYS A 65 -52.62 29.48 14.05
C CYS A 65 -51.69 29.62 12.84
N SER A 66 -51.64 30.82 12.26
CA SER A 66 -50.91 31.20 11.04
C SER A 66 -49.37 31.22 11.17
N CYS A 67 -48.79 30.65 12.23
CA CYS A 67 -47.35 30.66 12.49
C CYS A 67 -46.59 29.39 12.04
N LEU A 68 -47.28 28.32 11.62
CA LEU A 68 -46.59 27.08 11.17
C LEU A 68 -46.15 27.13 9.70
N ALA A 69 -46.82 27.91 8.85
CA ALA A 69 -46.50 28.02 7.43
C ALA A 69 -45.22 28.84 7.15
N SER A 70 -44.86 29.76 8.04
CA SER A 70 -43.64 30.57 7.90
C SER A 70 -42.36 29.81 8.26
N LEU A 71 -42.44 28.83 9.18
CA LEU A 71 -41.30 28.02 9.61
C LEU A 71 -40.92 26.95 8.58
N ILE A 72 -41.91 26.29 7.95
CA ILE A 72 -41.69 25.28 6.91
C ILE A 72 -41.10 25.92 5.64
N GLY A 73 -41.61 27.09 5.23
CA GLY A 73 -41.07 27.81 4.07
C GLY A 73 -39.65 28.38 4.27
N SER A 74 -39.22 28.61 5.51
CA SER A 74 -37.84 29.06 5.81
C SER A 74 -36.82 27.91 5.72
N ILE A 75 -37.23 26.70 6.14
CA ILE A 75 -36.40 25.49 6.08
C ILE A 75 -36.23 25.01 4.62
N GLU A 76 -37.30 25.01 3.82
CA GLU A 76 -37.23 24.62 2.40
C GLU A 76 -36.34 25.56 1.57
N ARG A 77 -36.39 26.89 1.83
CA ARG A 77 -35.53 27.86 1.14
C ARG A 77 -34.06 27.75 1.52
N SER A 78 -33.74 27.30 2.74
CA SER A 78 -32.37 27.10 3.21
C SER A 78 -31.75 25.82 2.63
N ILE A 79 -32.55 24.74 2.52
CA ILE A 79 -32.13 23.47 1.91
C ILE A 79 -31.92 23.64 0.39
N THR A 80 -32.82 24.36 -0.30
CA THR A 80 -32.71 24.57 -1.76
C THR A 80 -31.51 25.43 -2.15
N LYS A 81 -31.16 26.44 -1.34
CA LYS A 81 -29.95 27.27 -1.57
C LYS A 81 -28.65 26.53 -1.31
N LYS A 82 -28.62 25.57 -0.38
CA LYS A 82 -27.43 24.75 -0.11
C LYS A 82 -27.22 23.71 -1.22
N TYR A 83 -28.30 23.10 -1.71
CA TYR A 83 -28.26 22.15 -2.83
C TYR A 83 -27.84 22.81 -4.15
N GLN A 84 -28.31 24.03 -4.46
CA GLN A 84 -27.91 24.76 -5.67
C GLN A 84 -26.46 25.28 -5.64
N ARG A 85 -25.89 25.55 -4.46
CA ARG A 85 -24.46 25.93 -4.32
C ARG A 85 -23.52 24.73 -4.48
N GLU A 86 -23.93 23.53 -4.07
CA GLU A 86 -23.11 22.32 -4.15
C GLU A 86 -23.16 21.63 -5.53
N THR A 87 -24.18 21.91 -6.35
CA THR A 87 -24.28 21.39 -7.72
C THR A 87 -23.50 22.18 -8.78
N SER A 88 -22.93 23.35 -8.44
CA SER A 88 -22.18 24.18 -9.40
C SER A 88 -20.66 23.86 -9.49
N SER A 89 -20.15 22.87 -8.75
CA SER A 89 -18.69 22.57 -8.73
C SER A 89 -18.34 21.10 -8.98
N ARG A 90 -19.27 20.25 -9.42
CA ARG A 90 -18.96 18.85 -9.77
C ARG A 90 -18.60 18.74 -11.26
N LYS A 91 -17.32 18.92 -11.58
CA LYS A 91 -16.75 18.34 -12.81
C LYS A 91 -16.82 16.83 -12.67
N ILE A 92 -17.74 16.20 -13.40
CA ILE A 92 -17.76 14.77 -13.63
C ILE A 92 -16.49 14.44 -14.45
N MET A 93 -15.45 13.91 -13.81
CA MET A 93 -14.32 13.33 -14.53
C MET A 93 -14.72 11.93 -15.00
N SER A 94 -15.14 11.83 -16.26
CA SER A 94 -15.08 10.57 -17.00
C SER A 94 -13.61 10.16 -17.17
N PRO A 95 -13.27 8.86 -17.19
CA PRO A 95 -11.90 8.43 -17.47
C PRO A 95 -11.49 8.93 -18.87
N PRO A 96 -10.22 9.30 -19.11
CA PRO A 96 -9.80 9.71 -20.45
C PRO A 96 -9.93 8.50 -21.38
N ALA A 97 -10.95 8.54 -22.23
CA ALA A 97 -10.97 7.75 -23.44
C ALA A 97 -9.73 8.14 -24.26
N ALA A 98 -8.96 7.15 -24.71
CA ALA A 98 -7.87 7.38 -25.64
C ALA A 98 -8.39 8.12 -26.87
N THR A 99 -8.10 9.42 -26.99
CA THR A 99 -8.46 10.19 -28.17
C THR A 99 -7.46 9.90 -29.28
N SER A 100 -7.86 8.98 -30.16
CA SER A 100 -7.30 8.88 -31.50
C SER A 100 -7.54 10.20 -32.23
N GLY A 101 -6.50 11.05 -32.39
CA GLY A 101 -6.69 12.28 -33.16
C GLY A 101 -5.60 13.36 -33.14
N MET A 102 -4.47 13.19 -32.43
CA MET A 102 -3.41 14.20 -32.46
C MET A 102 -2.05 13.58 -32.75
N TYR A 103 -1.80 13.30 -34.03
CA TYR A 103 -0.45 13.10 -34.53
C TYR A 103 -0.29 13.78 -35.89
N LYS A 104 0.46 14.88 -35.92
CA LYS A 104 1.20 15.30 -37.12
C LYS A 104 2.68 15.06 -36.81
N PRO A 105 3.41 14.27 -37.61
CA PRO A 105 4.83 14.07 -37.40
C PRO A 105 5.58 15.36 -37.76
N THR A 106 6.17 16.01 -36.77
CA THR A 106 7.10 17.12 -36.99
C THR A 106 8.51 16.54 -37.17
N ARG A 107 9.12 16.82 -38.33
CA ARG A 107 10.49 16.45 -38.66
C ARG A 107 11.45 17.41 -37.94
N ILE A 108 12.36 16.89 -37.13
CA ILE A 108 13.42 17.68 -36.48
C ILE A 108 14.72 17.41 -37.26
N GLU A 109 15.37 18.49 -37.72
CA GLU A 109 16.71 18.48 -38.30
C GLU A 109 17.77 18.43 -37.17
N PRO A 110 18.90 17.74 -37.34
CA PRO A 110 19.92 17.63 -36.30
C PRO A 110 20.88 18.84 -36.31
N GLU A 111 21.05 19.49 -35.15
CA GLU A 111 22.18 20.39 -34.90
C GLU A 111 23.16 19.82 -33.87
N ALA A 112 24.40 20.29 -34.00
CA ALA A 112 25.65 19.63 -33.68
C ALA A 112 26.01 19.51 -32.19
N ASP A 113 26.64 18.38 -31.86
CA ASP A 113 27.21 18.01 -30.57
C ASP A 113 28.44 18.83 -30.17
N GLY A 114 28.45 19.32 -28.93
CA GLY A 114 29.64 19.72 -28.19
C GLY A 114 29.91 18.72 -27.07
N HIS A 115 30.85 17.80 -27.26
CA HIS A 115 31.16 16.75 -26.28
C HIS A 115 32.21 17.18 -25.24
N ALA A 116 31.82 17.15 -23.97
CA ALA A 116 32.73 17.00 -22.84
C ALA A 116 33.12 15.51 -22.69
N LYS A 117 34.37 15.24 -22.33
CA LYS A 117 34.93 13.87 -22.26
C LYS A 117 34.39 13.09 -21.06
N LEU A 118 33.48 12.14 -21.32
CA LEU A 118 33.01 11.11 -20.38
C LEU A 118 34.15 10.17 -19.98
N LYS A 119 34.27 9.88 -18.68
CA LYS A 119 34.84 8.62 -18.18
C LYS A 119 33.68 7.72 -17.75
N SER A 120 33.16 6.90 -18.66
CA SER A 120 32.18 5.87 -18.33
C SER A 120 32.88 4.59 -17.89
N GLN A 121 32.47 4.03 -16.75
CA GLN A 121 32.62 2.60 -16.53
C GLN A 121 31.58 1.92 -17.42
N VAL A 122 32.02 1.52 -18.62
CA VAL A 122 31.19 0.81 -19.60
C VAL A 122 30.97 -0.62 -19.08
N MET A 123 29.76 -0.95 -18.64
CA MET A 123 29.32 -2.34 -18.64
C MET A 123 29.34 -2.81 -20.11
N GLU A 124 30.02 -3.92 -20.38
CA GLU A 124 30.05 -4.55 -21.71
C GLU A 124 28.63 -4.69 -22.26
N SER A 125 28.34 -3.94 -23.33
CA SER A 125 27.10 -4.11 -24.07
C SER A 125 27.13 -5.47 -24.76
N ASN A 126 26.37 -6.43 -24.24
CA ASN A 126 25.98 -7.59 -25.03
C ASN A 126 25.21 -7.08 -26.26
N LYS A 127 25.89 -7.00 -27.41
CA LYS A 127 25.36 -6.59 -28.71
C LYS A 127 24.39 -7.63 -29.29
N ALA A 128 23.38 -8.04 -28.52
CA ALA A 128 22.21 -8.69 -29.09
C ALA A 128 21.43 -7.61 -29.85
N THR A 129 21.74 -7.44 -31.13
CA THR A 129 20.96 -6.58 -32.03
C THR A 129 19.60 -7.24 -32.21
N PHE A 130 18.54 -6.58 -31.74
CA PHE A 130 17.17 -6.99 -32.03
C PHE A 130 17.00 -7.00 -33.55
N LYS A 131 16.83 -8.19 -34.13
CA LYS A 131 16.53 -8.38 -35.55
C LYS A 131 15.01 -8.57 -35.66
N PRO A 132 14.22 -7.51 -35.96
CA PRO A 132 12.80 -7.70 -36.15
C PRO A 132 12.58 -8.62 -37.36
N ASP A 133 11.61 -9.53 -37.25
CA ASP A 133 11.08 -10.20 -38.42
C ASP A 133 10.57 -9.14 -39.40
N ALA A 134 10.83 -9.34 -40.70
CA ALA A 134 10.30 -8.44 -41.72
C ALA A 134 8.78 -8.34 -41.57
N ALA A 135 8.24 -7.12 -41.52
CA ALA A 135 6.81 -6.86 -41.26
C ALA A 135 5.85 -7.59 -42.23
N THR A 136 6.35 -8.05 -43.37
CA THR A 136 5.65 -8.85 -44.38
C THR A 136 5.47 -10.33 -44.01
N HIS A 137 6.11 -10.82 -42.94
CA HIS A 137 6.16 -12.23 -42.55
C HIS A 137 5.82 -12.49 -41.08
N LEU A 138 5.10 -11.58 -40.41
CA LEU A 138 4.67 -11.80 -39.03
C LEU A 138 3.66 -12.95 -38.97
N LYS A 139 4.05 -14.09 -38.38
CA LYS A 139 3.15 -15.21 -38.15
C LYS A 139 2.08 -14.81 -37.12
N PRO A 140 0.81 -15.22 -37.31
CA PRO A 140 -0.22 -15.02 -36.29
C PRO A 140 0.21 -15.64 -34.96
N ILE A 141 0.11 -14.84 -33.89
CA ILE A 141 0.39 -15.31 -32.52
C ILE A 141 -0.90 -15.88 -31.95
N HIS A 142 -0.84 -17.14 -31.51
CA HIS A 142 -1.92 -17.79 -30.77
C HIS A 142 -1.43 -18.14 -29.36
N PHE A 143 -2.13 -17.65 -28.35
CA PHE A 143 -1.88 -18.03 -26.96
C PHE A 143 -2.51 -19.38 -26.64
N ALA A 144 -1.99 -20.05 -25.61
CA ALA A 144 -2.58 -21.28 -25.09
C ALA A 144 -4.01 -21.02 -24.55
N PRO A 145 -4.93 -21.99 -24.62
CA PRO A 145 -6.27 -21.85 -24.05
C PRO A 145 -6.25 -21.59 -22.53
N ILE A 146 -7.15 -20.72 -22.06
CA ILE A 146 -7.30 -20.39 -20.63
C ILE A 146 -8.77 -20.11 -20.30
N LYS A 147 -9.18 -20.32 -19.04
CA LYS A 147 -10.48 -19.93 -18.49
C LYS A 147 -10.32 -18.87 -17.40
N GLU A 148 -11.27 -17.95 -17.28
CA GLU A 148 -11.22 -16.79 -16.37
C GLU A 148 -11.03 -17.22 -14.91
N HIS A 149 -11.73 -18.28 -14.48
CA HIS A 149 -11.63 -18.79 -13.11
C HIS A 149 -10.25 -19.35 -12.77
N GLN A 150 -9.44 -19.75 -13.76
CA GLN A 150 -8.06 -20.20 -13.53
C GLN A 150 -7.18 -19.03 -13.14
N VAL A 151 -7.37 -17.87 -13.78
CA VAL A 151 -6.68 -16.62 -13.45
C VAL A 151 -7.07 -16.14 -12.05
N GLN A 152 -8.38 -16.10 -11.75
CA GLN A 152 -8.85 -15.69 -10.41
C GLN A 152 -8.28 -16.59 -9.30
N ARG A 153 -8.34 -17.91 -9.47
CA ARG A 153 -7.77 -18.86 -8.49
C ARG A 153 -6.27 -18.71 -8.35
N ALA A 154 -5.55 -18.44 -9.46
CA ALA A 154 -4.10 -18.28 -9.43
C ALA A 154 -3.68 -17.06 -8.59
N MET A 155 -4.41 -15.94 -8.69
CA MET A 155 -4.14 -14.72 -7.92
C MET A 155 -4.55 -14.88 -6.45
N VAL A 156 -5.79 -15.28 -6.18
CA VAL A 156 -6.33 -15.43 -4.81
C VAL A 156 -5.48 -16.39 -3.99
N ARG A 157 -5.15 -17.57 -4.54
CA ARG A 157 -4.33 -18.56 -3.80
C ARG A 157 -2.98 -17.99 -3.37
N ARG A 158 -2.33 -17.18 -4.21
CA ARG A 158 -1.02 -16.60 -3.90
C ARG A 158 -1.15 -15.45 -2.91
N TYR A 159 -2.10 -14.55 -3.13
CA TYR A 159 -2.28 -13.38 -2.26
C TYR A 159 -2.65 -13.78 -0.83
N PHE A 160 -3.58 -14.73 -0.66
CA PHE A 160 -3.96 -15.20 0.68
C PHE A 160 -2.87 -16.03 1.35
N LYS A 161 -2.09 -16.80 0.59
CA LYS A 161 -0.89 -17.46 1.13
C LYS A 161 0.12 -16.43 1.65
N ASP A 162 0.32 -15.33 0.92
CA ASP A 162 1.21 -14.27 1.36
C ASP A 162 0.66 -13.54 2.59
N MET A 163 -0.65 -13.27 2.66
CA MET A 163 -1.29 -12.68 3.85
C MET A 163 -1.15 -13.57 5.08
N GLU A 164 -1.37 -14.88 4.93
CA GLU A 164 -1.19 -15.85 6.01
C GLU A 164 0.28 -15.92 6.46
N ASP A 165 1.22 -16.06 5.52
CA ASP A 165 2.66 -16.13 5.82
C ASP A 165 3.18 -14.83 6.47
N ARG A 166 2.63 -13.67 6.10
CA ARG A 166 3.07 -12.35 6.55
C ARG A 166 2.22 -11.73 7.65
N ALA A 167 1.24 -12.46 8.19
CA ALA A 167 0.59 -12.09 9.45
C ALA A 167 1.62 -11.92 10.58
N ILE A 168 2.71 -12.68 10.53
CA ILE A 168 3.92 -12.51 11.35
C ILE A 168 5.12 -12.27 10.42
N SER A 169 5.80 -11.15 10.61
CA SER A 169 7.02 -10.78 9.87
C SER A 169 8.15 -10.46 10.85
N ASP A 170 9.41 -10.58 10.41
CA ASP A 170 10.55 -10.16 11.23
C ASP A 170 10.75 -8.64 11.17
N VAL A 171 10.53 -8.06 10.00
CA VAL A 171 10.59 -6.61 9.78
C VAL A 171 9.44 -6.18 8.88
N ILE A 172 8.72 -5.14 9.28
CA ILE A 172 7.80 -4.41 8.41
C ILE A 172 8.44 -3.09 7.99
N ILE A 173 8.40 -2.78 6.69
CA ILE A 173 8.85 -1.51 6.12
C ILE A 173 7.63 -0.74 5.64
N VAL A 174 7.37 0.44 6.21
CA VAL A 174 6.25 1.30 5.82
C VAL A 174 6.75 2.36 4.82
N GLY A 175 6.24 2.30 3.59
CA GLY A 175 6.62 3.17 2.48
C GLY A 175 7.71 2.57 1.59
N ALA A 176 7.39 2.33 0.33
CA ALA A 176 8.31 1.84 -0.70
C ALA A 176 8.94 2.98 -1.52
N GLY A 177 9.31 4.07 -0.85
CA GLY A 177 10.09 5.17 -1.43
C GLY A 177 11.58 4.81 -1.59
N SER A 178 12.41 5.79 -2.00
CA SER A 178 13.86 5.59 -2.16
C SER A 178 14.53 5.09 -0.87
N ALA A 179 14.20 5.65 0.29
CA ALA A 179 14.76 5.21 1.57
C ALA A 179 14.26 3.81 1.99
N GLY A 180 12.95 3.55 1.87
CA GLY A 180 12.37 2.25 2.21
C GLY A 180 12.87 1.10 1.34
N LEU A 181 13.00 1.32 0.02
CA LEU A 181 13.59 0.32 -0.88
C LEU A 181 15.09 0.16 -0.66
N SER A 182 15.81 1.21 -0.25
CA SER A 182 17.23 1.10 0.12
C SER A 182 17.43 0.29 1.40
N CYS A 183 16.54 0.47 2.39
CA CYS A 183 16.48 -0.35 3.60
C CYS A 183 16.15 -1.81 3.26
N ALA A 184 15.11 -2.04 2.46
CA ALA A 184 14.70 -3.38 2.04
C ALA A 184 15.83 -4.12 1.31
N TYR A 185 16.48 -3.47 0.34
CA TYR A 185 17.59 -4.04 -0.42
C TYR A 185 18.75 -4.45 0.48
N SER A 186 19.19 -3.52 1.35
CA SER A 186 20.35 -3.75 2.22
C SER A 186 20.06 -4.84 3.24
N LEU A 187 18.87 -4.81 3.86
CA LEU A 187 18.45 -5.77 4.88
C LEU A 187 18.26 -7.17 4.30
N ALA A 188 17.49 -7.30 3.22
CA ALA A 188 17.19 -8.60 2.62
C ALA A 188 18.42 -9.30 2.05
N LYS A 189 19.36 -8.51 1.49
CA LYS A 189 20.65 -9.03 1.01
C LYS A 189 21.52 -9.52 2.17
N ALA A 190 21.58 -8.79 3.29
CA ALA A 190 22.40 -9.15 4.44
C ALA A 190 21.80 -10.29 5.28
N ARG A 191 20.46 -10.41 5.30
CA ARG A 191 19.71 -11.38 6.11
C ARG A 191 18.64 -12.10 5.27
N PRO A 192 19.05 -13.05 4.41
CA PRO A 192 18.12 -13.85 3.60
C PRO A 192 17.14 -14.70 4.43
N ASP A 193 17.44 -14.90 5.71
CA ASP A 193 16.63 -15.66 6.67
C ASP A 193 15.42 -14.87 7.19
N LEU A 194 15.44 -13.53 7.12
CA LEU A 194 14.36 -12.69 7.68
C LEU A 194 13.20 -12.52 6.70
N LYS A 195 11.96 -12.66 7.19
CA LYS A 195 10.74 -12.28 6.49
C LYS A 195 10.56 -10.77 6.54
N ILE A 196 10.78 -10.11 5.40
CA ILE A 196 10.68 -8.65 5.28
C ILE A 196 9.44 -8.28 4.48
N THR A 197 8.54 -7.54 5.10
CA THR A 197 7.24 -7.16 4.52
C THR A 197 7.20 -5.66 4.26
N ILE A 198 6.93 -5.25 3.03
CA ILE A 198 6.85 -3.84 2.62
C ILE A 198 5.38 -3.48 2.46
N LEU A 199 4.94 -2.43 3.15
CA LEU A 199 3.61 -1.82 3.01
C LEU A 199 3.74 -0.54 2.20
N GLU A 200 3.04 -0.45 1.08
CA GLU A 200 3.03 0.73 0.22
C GLU A 200 1.59 1.15 -0.08
N SER A 201 1.24 2.40 0.27
CA SER A 201 -0.11 2.90 0.09
C SER A 201 -0.48 3.08 -1.38
N ASN A 202 0.46 3.47 -2.23
CA ASN A 202 0.16 3.66 -3.64
C ASN A 202 0.10 2.33 -4.39
N VAL A 203 -0.62 2.32 -5.50
CA VAL A 203 -0.55 1.19 -6.45
C VAL A 203 0.87 1.06 -7.00
N ALA A 204 1.50 2.19 -7.37
CA ALA A 204 2.87 2.22 -7.85
C ALA A 204 3.82 2.55 -6.68
N PRO A 205 4.77 1.67 -6.35
CA PRO A 205 5.83 1.98 -5.39
C PRO A 205 6.83 3.00 -5.98
N GLY A 206 7.81 3.40 -5.19
CA GLY A 206 8.89 4.32 -5.58
C GLY A 206 8.76 5.72 -4.98
N GLY A 207 7.59 6.06 -4.42
CA GLY A 207 7.33 7.35 -3.78
C GLY A 207 7.68 8.54 -4.70
N GLY A 208 8.38 9.53 -4.15
CA GLY A 208 8.83 10.70 -4.91
C GLY A 208 10.03 10.48 -5.85
N CYS A 209 10.59 9.27 -5.94
CA CYS A 209 11.84 9.00 -6.67
C CYS A 209 11.63 8.60 -8.15
N TRP A 210 10.48 8.96 -8.73
CA TRP A 210 10.25 8.83 -10.17
C TRP A 210 10.79 10.01 -10.97
N LEU A 211 11.03 11.15 -10.31
CA LEU A 211 11.46 12.41 -10.90
C LEU A 211 12.56 13.04 -10.03
N GLY A 212 13.27 14.00 -10.61
CA GLY A 212 14.05 15.00 -9.89
C GLY A 212 13.17 16.17 -9.45
N GLY A 213 13.76 17.37 -9.33
CA GLY A 213 13.03 18.59 -8.98
C GLY A 213 12.13 19.09 -10.11
N GLN A 214 10.99 19.68 -9.77
CA GLN A 214 10.12 20.42 -10.72
C GLN A 214 9.78 19.62 -12.00
N LEU A 215 9.50 18.33 -11.84
CA LEU A 215 9.19 17.39 -12.94
C LEU A 215 10.34 17.09 -13.92
N MET A 216 11.56 17.54 -13.61
CA MET A 216 12.77 17.14 -14.34
C MET A 216 13.15 15.70 -14.04
N SER A 217 14.03 15.11 -14.85
CA SER A 217 14.35 13.67 -14.77
C SER A 217 15.56 13.34 -13.91
N ALA A 218 16.63 14.14 -13.98
CA ALA A 218 17.92 13.81 -13.40
C ALA A 218 17.85 13.66 -11.87
N MET A 219 18.51 12.62 -11.36
CA MET A 219 18.60 12.34 -9.93
C MET A 219 20.02 12.62 -9.45
N VAL A 220 20.16 13.66 -8.65
CA VAL A 220 21.45 14.07 -8.06
C VAL A 220 21.66 13.36 -6.73
N CYS A 221 22.86 12.80 -6.55
CA CYS A 221 23.28 12.16 -5.30
C CYS A 221 24.66 12.70 -4.90
N ARG A 222 24.76 13.35 -3.74
CA ARG A 222 26.06 13.73 -3.15
C ARG A 222 26.85 12.48 -2.72
N LYS A 223 28.18 12.53 -2.87
CA LYS A 223 29.07 11.46 -2.38
C LYS A 223 29.05 11.41 -0.84
N PRO A 224 29.12 10.23 -0.20
CA PRO A 224 29.48 8.92 -0.77
C PRO A 224 28.26 8.05 -1.21
N ALA A 225 27.10 8.62 -1.55
CA ALA A 225 25.94 7.82 -1.95
C ALA A 225 26.12 7.07 -3.29
N ASP A 226 27.12 7.46 -4.08
CA ASP A 226 27.56 6.78 -5.29
C ASP A 226 28.06 5.36 -5.05
N GLU A 227 28.58 5.05 -3.87
CA GLU A 227 28.93 3.68 -3.47
C GLU A 227 27.69 2.77 -3.48
N PHE A 228 26.56 3.28 -2.99
CA PHE A 228 25.30 2.53 -2.98
C PHE A 228 24.71 2.39 -4.40
N LEU A 229 24.82 3.43 -5.23
CA LEU A 229 24.44 3.34 -6.64
C LEU A 229 25.25 2.26 -7.38
N THR A 230 26.56 2.20 -7.10
CA THR A 230 27.46 1.17 -7.63
C THR A 230 27.04 -0.22 -7.16
N GLU A 231 26.73 -0.38 -5.87
CA GLU A 231 26.26 -1.65 -5.30
C GLU A 231 24.94 -2.13 -5.93
N VAL A 232 23.99 -1.22 -6.16
CA VAL A 232 22.71 -1.52 -6.84
C VAL A 232 22.91 -1.72 -8.34
N GLY A 233 24.01 -1.25 -8.93
CA GLY A 233 24.30 -1.36 -10.36
C GLY A 233 23.57 -0.31 -11.20
N VAL A 234 23.42 0.90 -10.66
CA VAL A 234 22.80 2.04 -11.36
C VAL A 234 23.91 2.93 -11.91
N PRO A 235 24.00 3.11 -13.23
CA PRO A 235 25.02 3.97 -13.82
C PRO A 235 24.74 5.45 -13.53
N PHE A 236 25.81 6.23 -13.38
CA PHE A 236 25.77 7.65 -13.12
C PHE A 236 26.93 8.38 -13.81
N GLU A 237 26.80 9.69 -13.94
CA GLU A 237 27.84 10.61 -14.37
C GLU A 237 28.47 11.25 -13.13
N ASP A 238 29.81 11.24 -13.04
CA ASP A 238 30.54 11.79 -11.88
C ASP A 238 30.90 13.26 -12.12
N GLU A 239 30.43 14.14 -11.23
CA GLU A 239 30.59 15.60 -11.27
C GLU A 239 31.44 16.11 -10.10
N GLY A 240 32.29 15.24 -9.51
CA GLY A 240 33.17 15.57 -8.40
C GLY A 240 32.55 15.26 -7.05
N ASN A 241 31.94 16.24 -6.40
CA ASN A 241 31.34 16.08 -5.05
C ASN A 241 29.98 15.38 -5.07
N PHE A 242 29.40 15.18 -6.25
CA PHE A 242 28.13 14.51 -6.46
C PHE A 242 28.17 13.73 -7.77
N VAL A 243 27.18 12.86 -7.94
CA VAL A 243 26.95 12.10 -9.16
C VAL A 243 25.51 12.31 -9.63
N VAL A 244 25.28 12.09 -10.92
CA VAL A 244 23.98 12.29 -11.57
C VAL A 244 23.54 10.99 -12.24
N VAL A 245 22.46 10.41 -11.75
CA VAL A 245 21.75 9.35 -12.49
C VAL A 245 20.88 10.02 -13.54
N LYS A 246 21.01 9.59 -14.80
CA LYS A 246 20.33 10.19 -15.96
C LYS A 246 18.82 10.40 -15.78
N HIS A 247 18.19 9.52 -15.00
CA HIS A 247 16.77 9.63 -14.65
C HIS A 247 16.52 8.96 -13.30
N ALA A 248 15.80 9.62 -12.40
CA ALA A 248 15.37 9.04 -11.11
C ALA A 248 14.67 7.68 -11.26
N ALA A 249 13.80 7.56 -12.27
CA ALA A 249 13.18 6.32 -12.69
C ALA A 249 14.17 5.16 -12.93
N LEU A 250 15.39 5.42 -13.43
CA LEU A 250 16.40 4.38 -13.63
C LEU A 250 16.84 3.79 -12.29
N PHE A 251 17.11 4.63 -11.29
CA PHE A 251 17.46 4.16 -9.96
C PHE A 251 16.30 3.39 -9.34
N ILE A 252 15.11 4.00 -9.26
CA ILE A 252 14.01 3.45 -8.49
C ILE A 252 13.46 2.14 -9.10
N SER A 253 13.42 2.03 -10.43
CA SER A 253 13.02 0.78 -11.09
C SER A 253 14.07 -0.32 -10.95
N THR A 254 15.36 0.02 -10.98
CA THR A 254 16.44 -0.95 -10.81
C THR A 254 16.44 -1.54 -9.41
N ILE A 255 16.39 -0.69 -8.37
CA ILE A 255 16.35 -1.17 -6.98
C ILE A 255 15.06 -1.94 -6.68
N LEU A 256 13.91 -1.47 -7.18
CA LEU A 256 12.63 -2.17 -7.03
C LEU A 256 12.69 -3.58 -7.64
N SER A 257 13.22 -3.72 -8.85
CA SER A 257 13.40 -5.02 -9.50
C SER A 257 14.27 -5.97 -8.66
N LYS A 258 15.40 -5.47 -8.15
CA LYS A 258 16.30 -6.26 -7.31
C LYS A 258 15.66 -6.69 -5.99
N VAL A 259 14.94 -5.78 -5.33
CA VAL A 259 14.22 -6.04 -4.07
C VAL A 259 13.12 -7.09 -4.27
N LEU A 260 12.28 -6.93 -5.30
CA LEU A 260 11.17 -7.85 -5.57
C LEU A 260 11.63 -9.24 -6.04
N ALA A 261 12.85 -9.36 -6.54
CA ALA A 261 13.45 -10.65 -6.91
C ALA A 261 13.95 -11.46 -5.68
N MET A 262 14.06 -10.85 -4.50
CA MET A 262 14.54 -11.52 -3.30
C MET A 262 13.43 -12.39 -2.68
N PRO A 263 13.68 -13.68 -2.39
CA PRO A 263 12.63 -14.63 -1.99
C PRO A 263 12.03 -14.34 -0.60
N ASN A 264 12.74 -13.58 0.23
CA ASN A 264 12.33 -13.24 1.58
C ASN A 264 11.58 -11.88 1.67
N ILE A 265 11.44 -11.18 0.55
CA ILE A 265 10.65 -9.94 0.43
C ILE A 265 9.22 -10.25 0.01
N LYS A 266 8.26 -9.61 0.67
CA LYS A 266 6.89 -9.47 0.15
C LYS A 266 6.49 -8.01 0.20
N MET A 267 5.99 -7.50 -0.92
CA MET A 267 5.40 -6.17 -1.00
C MET A 267 3.88 -6.27 -1.11
N PHE A 268 3.19 -5.51 -0.24
CA PHE A 268 1.77 -5.23 -0.31
C PHE A 268 1.62 -3.75 -0.70
N ASN A 269 1.58 -3.50 -2.01
CA ASN A 269 1.19 -2.20 -2.55
C ASN A 269 -0.33 -2.03 -2.52
N ALA A 270 -0.83 -0.80 -2.70
CA ALA A 270 -2.22 -0.41 -2.46
C ALA A 270 -2.73 -0.72 -1.03
N THR A 271 -1.81 -0.83 -0.07
CA THR A 271 -2.09 -1.19 1.33
C THR A 271 -1.48 -0.13 2.24
N ALA A 272 -2.32 0.61 2.94
CA ALA A 272 -1.90 1.66 3.87
C ALA A 272 -1.67 1.08 5.27
N CYS A 273 -0.69 1.64 5.99
CA CYS A 273 -0.59 1.53 7.43
C CYS A 273 -1.48 2.64 8.03
N GLU A 274 -2.54 2.25 8.75
CA GLU A 274 -3.53 3.18 9.33
C GLU A 274 -3.37 3.39 10.83
N ASP A 275 -2.73 2.45 11.52
CA ASP A 275 -2.32 2.57 12.92
C ASP A 275 -1.09 1.67 13.19
N LEU A 276 -0.54 1.77 14.38
CA LEU A 276 0.54 0.94 14.90
C LEU A 276 0.00 0.00 15.97
N ILE A 277 0.51 -1.23 16.00
CA ILE A 277 0.27 -2.12 17.14
C ILE A 277 1.23 -1.68 18.25
N ILE A 278 0.68 -1.16 19.36
CA ILE A 278 1.45 -0.66 20.50
C ILE A 278 1.21 -1.58 21.70
N LYS A 279 2.28 -2.06 22.33
CA LYS A 279 2.22 -2.93 23.51
C LYS A 279 3.20 -2.48 24.60
N PRO A 280 2.97 -2.83 25.87
CA PRO A 280 3.98 -2.68 26.91
C PRO A 280 5.28 -3.41 26.53
N CYS A 281 6.42 -2.76 26.74
CA CYS A 281 7.72 -3.31 26.39
C CYS A 281 8.18 -4.35 27.43
N PRO A 282 8.37 -5.63 27.06
CA PRO A 282 8.70 -6.67 28.05
C PRO A 282 10.11 -6.57 28.63
N ILE A 283 11.01 -5.85 27.95
CA ILE A 283 12.40 -5.62 28.37
C ILE A 283 12.61 -4.27 29.07
N ASN A 284 11.63 -3.36 29.00
CA ASN A 284 11.72 -2.04 29.63
C ASN A 284 10.37 -1.67 30.29
N PRO A 285 10.16 -2.03 31.56
CA PRO A 285 8.92 -1.77 32.28
C PRO A 285 8.52 -0.29 32.27
N GLY A 286 7.26 -0.01 31.98
CA GLY A 286 6.73 1.36 31.89
C GLY A 286 6.93 2.04 30.53
N VAL A 287 7.64 1.42 29.59
CA VAL A 287 7.81 1.93 28.23
C VAL A 287 6.91 1.16 27.25
N GLN A 288 6.35 1.86 26.27
CA GLN A 288 5.59 1.25 25.17
C GLN A 288 6.52 0.87 24.01
N ARG A 289 6.18 -0.20 23.29
CA ARG A 289 6.89 -0.71 22.11
C ARG A 289 5.94 -0.80 20.93
N ILE A 290 6.44 -0.49 19.73
CA ILE A 290 5.78 -0.81 18.48
C ILE A 290 6.01 -2.29 18.16
N ALA A 291 4.93 -3.03 17.92
CA ALA A 291 4.93 -4.48 17.72
C ALA A 291 4.27 -4.90 16.39
N GLY A 292 4.10 -3.96 15.46
CA GLY A 292 3.53 -4.21 14.14
C GLY A 292 2.70 -3.05 13.61
N CYS A 293 1.94 -3.34 12.55
CA CYS A 293 1.14 -2.36 11.82
C CYS A 293 -0.32 -2.80 11.74
N VAL A 294 -1.20 -1.82 11.79
CA VAL A 294 -2.62 -1.96 11.44
C VAL A 294 -2.76 -1.51 9.99
N THR A 295 -3.33 -2.38 9.15
CA THR A 295 -3.29 -2.22 7.70
C THR A 295 -4.67 -2.25 7.09
N ASN A 296 -4.86 -1.51 6.00
CA ASN A 296 -6.06 -1.62 5.19
C ASN A 296 -5.75 -1.36 3.72
N TRP A 297 -6.70 -1.65 2.83
CA TRP A 297 -6.61 -1.14 1.47
C TRP A 297 -6.59 0.37 1.49
N THR A 298 -5.70 0.99 0.74
CA THR A 298 -5.55 2.45 0.77
C THR A 298 -6.83 3.19 0.38
N LEU A 299 -7.63 2.61 -0.52
CA LEU A 299 -8.93 3.18 -0.87
C LEU A 299 -9.95 3.08 0.25
N VAL A 300 -9.86 2.09 1.15
CA VAL A 300 -10.67 2.05 2.36
C VAL A 300 -10.23 3.17 3.31
N SER A 301 -8.92 3.33 3.49
CA SER A 301 -8.32 4.36 4.34
C SER A 301 -8.69 5.78 3.99
N LEU A 302 -8.81 6.07 2.70
CA LEU A 302 -9.17 7.40 2.21
C LEU A 302 -10.69 7.68 2.24
N ASN A 303 -11.51 6.70 2.67
CA ASN A 303 -12.95 6.74 2.49
C ASN A 303 -13.76 6.31 3.73
N HIS A 304 -13.16 6.30 4.93
CA HIS A 304 -13.82 5.97 6.20
C HIS A 304 -15.05 6.84 6.52
N ASP A 305 -15.15 8.04 5.98
CA ASP A 305 -16.27 8.97 6.15
C ASP A 305 -17.38 8.83 5.09
N THR A 306 -17.16 8.00 4.06
CA THR A 306 -18.07 7.88 2.91
C THR A 306 -18.83 6.56 2.84
N GLN A 307 -18.57 5.62 3.75
CA GLN A 307 -19.19 4.29 3.83
C GLN A 307 -19.48 3.94 5.30
N SER A 308 -20.14 2.81 5.53
CA SER A 308 -20.14 2.20 6.87
C SER A 308 -18.72 1.84 7.30
N CYS A 309 -18.48 1.70 8.60
CA CYS A 309 -17.15 1.36 9.13
C CYS A 309 -16.61 0.08 8.50
N MET A 310 -15.35 0.12 8.08
CA MET A 310 -14.61 -0.98 7.46
C MET A 310 -13.35 -1.23 8.28
N ASP A 311 -13.44 -2.17 9.22
CA ASP A 311 -12.35 -2.45 10.14
C ASP A 311 -11.05 -2.86 9.40
N PRO A 312 -9.88 -2.50 9.95
CA PRO A 312 -8.60 -2.86 9.38
C PRO A 312 -8.21 -4.31 9.65
N SER A 313 -7.12 -4.74 9.01
CA SER A 313 -6.37 -5.97 9.32
C SER A 313 -5.08 -5.64 10.08
N THR A 314 -4.29 -6.65 10.45
CA THR A 314 -3.09 -6.49 11.29
C THR A 314 -1.94 -7.36 10.80
N MET A 315 -0.71 -6.87 11.00
CA MET A 315 0.53 -7.62 10.81
C MET A 315 1.47 -7.37 11.98
N THR A 316 1.93 -8.44 12.63
CA THR A 316 2.84 -8.38 13.78
C THR A 316 4.28 -8.42 13.31
N ALA A 317 5.12 -7.57 13.91
CA ALA A 317 6.57 -7.65 13.73
C ALA A 317 7.30 -7.06 14.94
N PRO A 318 8.46 -7.63 15.32
CA PRO A 318 9.26 -7.08 16.40
C PRO A 318 9.88 -5.73 16.03
N ILE A 319 10.09 -5.45 14.73
CA ILE A 319 10.66 -4.20 14.22
C ILE A 319 9.81 -3.66 13.06
N VAL A 320 9.49 -2.37 13.14
CA VAL A 320 8.90 -1.58 12.07
C VAL A 320 9.90 -0.51 11.64
N CYS A 321 10.23 -0.43 10.35
CA CYS A 321 11.03 0.64 9.76
C CYS A 321 10.10 1.56 8.96
N SER A 322 9.97 2.82 9.37
CA SER A 322 9.07 3.78 8.71
C SER A 322 9.83 4.75 7.81
N PHE A 323 9.35 4.83 6.57
CA PHE A 323 9.81 5.71 5.50
C PHE A 323 8.61 6.31 4.74
N ALA A 324 7.57 6.73 5.47
CA ALA A 324 6.34 7.30 4.91
C ALA A 324 6.55 8.68 4.25
N GLY A 325 7.79 9.19 4.23
CA GLY A 325 8.13 10.50 3.68
C GLY A 325 7.53 11.64 4.50
N HIS A 326 7.37 12.81 3.89
CA HIS A 326 6.80 14.00 4.53
C HIS A 326 5.53 14.52 3.80
N ASP A 327 5.31 14.08 2.55
CA ASP A 327 4.28 14.60 1.66
C ASP A 327 3.03 13.71 1.60
N GLY A 328 1.92 14.32 1.15
CA GLY A 328 0.69 13.60 0.84
C GLY A 328 -0.13 13.18 2.05
N PRO A 329 -1.26 12.49 1.83
CA PRO A 329 -2.20 12.11 2.89
C PRO A 329 -1.63 11.14 3.92
N PHE A 330 -0.60 10.36 3.53
CA PHE A 330 0.09 9.40 4.40
C PHE A 330 1.49 9.86 4.82
N GLY A 331 1.88 11.10 4.49
CA GLY A 331 3.19 11.64 4.81
C GLY A 331 3.46 11.67 6.31
N ALA A 332 4.61 11.15 6.72
CA ALA A 332 5.06 11.10 8.10
C ALA A 332 4.09 10.38 9.06
N PHE A 333 3.42 9.35 8.54
CA PHE A 333 2.35 8.65 9.24
C PHE A 333 2.78 8.13 10.62
N CYS A 334 3.86 7.35 10.71
CA CYS A 334 4.22 6.68 11.97
C CYS A 334 4.64 7.68 13.04
N VAL A 335 5.40 8.71 12.68
CA VAL A 335 5.82 9.74 13.65
C VAL A 335 4.64 10.60 14.12
N LYS A 336 3.72 10.97 13.22
CA LYS A 336 2.46 11.63 13.60
C LYS A 336 1.63 10.75 14.52
N ARG A 337 1.57 9.45 14.23
CA ARG A 337 0.80 8.51 15.05
C ARG A 337 1.38 8.38 16.45
N VAL A 338 2.70 8.22 16.56
CA VAL A 338 3.46 8.22 17.82
C VAL A 338 3.18 9.48 18.65
N ALA A 339 3.21 10.66 18.03
CA ALA A 339 2.88 11.92 18.71
C ALA A 339 1.42 11.95 19.20
N SER A 340 0.47 11.57 18.34
CA SER A 340 -0.96 11.54 18.71
C SER A 340 -1.31 10.49 19.79
N ALA A 341 -0.48 9.46 19.93
CA ALA A 341 -0.60 8.44 20.97
C ALA A 341 0.06 8.87 22.30
N GLY A 342 0.68 10.05 22.36
CA GLY A 342 1.37 10.56 23.55
C GLY A 342 2.68 9.83 23.87
N LEU A 343 3.32 9.24 22.86
CA LEU A 343 4.59 8.49 23.02
C LEU A 343 5.83 9.35 22.74
N CYS A 344 5.65 10.63 22.40
CA CYS A 344 6.70 11.64 22.36
C CYS A 344 6.13 13.01 22.77
N ASP A 345 7.01 13.97 23.04
CA ASP A 345 6.64 15.34 23.47
C ASP A 345 5.97 16.17 22.35
N GLY A 346 5.94 15.65 21.12
CA GLY A 346 5.44 16.31 19.92
C GLY A 346 6.34 16.05 18.72
N LEU A 347 5.99 16.67 17.59
CA LEU A 347 6.82 16.68 16.37
C LEU A 347 7.74 17.90 16.37
N GLY A 348 8.92 17.75 15.76
CA GLY A 348 9.85 18.85 15.55
C GLY A 348 9.52 19.73 14.34
N ASP A 349 8.66 19.26 13.44
CA ASP A 349 8.24 19.86 12.16
C ASP A 349 9.39 20.12 11.17
N MET A 350 9.27 19.59 9.95
CA MET A 350 10.27 19.76 8.90
C MET A 350 10.58 21.25 8.63
N ARG A 351 11.86 21.59 8.60
CA ARG A 351 12.36 22.98 8.47
C ARG A 351 12.66 23.36 7.02
N PRO A 352 12.87 24.67 6.74
CA PRO A 352 13.20 25.16 5.41
C PRO A 352 14.42 24.45 4.78
N LEU A 353 14.54 24.60 3.46
CA LEU A 353 15.53 23.88 2.68
C LEU A 353 16.97 24.33 2.98
N ASP A 354 17.81 23.37 3.36
CA ASP A 354 19.26 23.51 3.55
C ASP A 354 19.90 22.13 3.27
N MET A 355 20.40 21.94 2.05
CA MET A 355 20.86 20.62 1.56
C MET A 355 22.02 20.05 2.38
N GLU A 356 22.99 20.88 2.76
CA GLU A 356 24.18 20.44 3.50
C GLU A 356 23.78 19.91 4.86
N ARG A 357 23.01 20.69 5.64
CA ARG A 357 22.57 20.27 6.97
C ARG A 357 21.56 19.15 6.93
N ALA A 358 20.63 19.18 5.97
CA ALA A 358 19.55 18.20 5.87
C ALA A 358 20.09 16.79 5.60
N GLU A 359 20.96 16.64 4.59
CA GLU A 359 21.40 15.30 4.19
C GLU A 359 22.24 14.63 5.28
N ASP A 360 23.17 15.37 5.89
CA ASP A 360 24.01 14.86 6.96
C ASP A 360 23.18 14.52 8.20
N HIS A 361 22.19 15.36 8.55
CA HIS A 361 21.29 15.08 9.67
C HIS A 361 20.51 13.79 9.41
N ILE A 362 19.83 13.66 8.27
CA ILE A 362 18.96 12.52 7.98
C ILE A 362 19.76 11.22 7.91
N ALA A 363 20.91 11.22 7.22
CA ALA A 363 21.77 10.05 7.12
C ALA A 363 22.33 9.64 8.51
N ASN A 364 22.72 10.59 9.36
CA ASN A 364 23.35 10.28 10.65
C ASN A 364 22.38 10.07 11.81
N LYS A 365 21.15 10.60 11.74
CA LYS A 365 20.17 10.54 12.83
C LYS A 365 19.08 9.49 12.64
N THR A 366 19.08 8.79 11.51
CA THR A 366 18.25 7.58 11.31
C THR A 366 18.50 6.59 12.43
N ARG A 367 17.43 6.22 13.15
CA ARG A 367 17.51 5.48 14.41
C ARG A 367 16.18 4.84 14.81
N GLU A 368 16.27 3.95 15.79
CA GLU A 368 15.11 3.50 16.59
C GLU A 368 14.67 4.64 17.51
N ILE A 369 13.56 5.32 17.19
CA ILE A 369 13.05 6.48 17.95
C ILE A 369 12.22 6.05 19.16
N LEU A 370 11.64 4.85 19.09
CA LEU A 370 10.92 4.14 20.14
C LEU A 370 11.25 2.66 20.01
N PRO A 371 11.20 1.88 21.10
CA PRO A 371 11.37 0.43 20.99
C PRO A 371 10.46 -0.14 19.90
N GLY A 372 11.03 -0.85 18.94
CA GLY A 372 10.34 -1.46 17.80
C GLY A 372 10.09 -0.53 16.60
N LEU A 373 10.43 0.76 16.66
CA LEU A 373 10.19 1.70 15.55
C LEU A 373 11.46 2.45 15.14
N ILE A 374 11.97 2.07 13.98
CA ILE A 374 13.08 2.73 13.29
C ILE A 374 12.50 3.74 12.31
N VAL A 375 12.98 4.98 12.35
CA VAL A 375 12.55 6.04 11.43
C VAL A 375 13.76 6.59 10.70
N GLY A 376 13.58 6.74 9.39
CA GLY A 376 14.57 7.33 8.48
C GLY A 376 13.89 8.05 7.32
N GLY A 377 14.69 8.33 6.29
CA GLY A 377 14.27 9.14 5.16
C GLY A 377 13.73 10.50 5.61
N MET A 378 12.86 11.09 4.80
CA MET A 378 12.30 12.40 5.14
C MET A 378 11.27 12.37 6.27
N GLU A 379 10.71 11.22 6.64
CA GLU A 379 9.83 11.13 7.81
C GLU A 379 10.56 11.53 9.10
N LEU A 380 11.85 11.22 9.19
CA LEU A 380 12.68 11.62 10.33
C LEU A 380 12.78 13.14 10.47
N SER A 381 12.70 13.90 9.36
CA SER A 381 12.78 15.36 9.40
C SER A 381 11.60 15.99 10.15
N GLU A 382 10.42 15.37 10.08
CA GLU A 382 9.22 15.81 10.80
C GLU A 382 9.32 15.50 12.29
N PHE A 383 9.93 14.37 12.64
CA PHE A 383 10.16 14.01 14.04
C PHE A 383 11.23 14.89 14.70
N ASP A 384 12.39 15.05 14.05
CA ASP A 384 13.52 15.78 14.61
C ASP A 384 13.45 17.31 14.42
N GLY A 385 12.60 17.78 13.49
CA GLY A 385 12.58 19.17 13.09
C GLY A 385 13.82 19.59 12.32
N SER A 386 14.27 18.76 11.37
CA SER A 386 15.45 19.04 10.56
C SER A 386 15.11 19.77 9.25
N ALA A 387 16.10 20.42 8.64
CA ALA A 387 15.97 20.98 7.30
C ALA A 387 15.61 19.89 6.27
N ARG A 388 14.97 20.31 5.18
CA ARG A 388 14.74 19.46 3.99
C ARG A 388 15.84 19.67 2.96
N MET A 389 16.12 18.66 2.12
CA MET A 389 17.13 18.77 1.06
C MET A 389 16.55 19.09 -0.34
N GLY A 390 15.26 18.88 -0.58
CA GLY A 390 14.69 19.09 -1.92
C GLY A 390 15.20 18.05 -2.92
N PRO A 391 15.60 18.43 -4.16
CA PRO A 391 15.84 17.50 -5.26
C PRO A 391 17.23 16.83 -5.26
N THR A 392 17.71 16.36 -4.10
CA THR A 392 18.90 15.51 -3.96
C THR A 392 18.55 14.29 -3.11
N PHE A 393 19.13 13.14 -3.43
CA PHE A 393 18.65 11.84 -2.94
C PHE A 393 19.67 11.07 -2.11
N GLY A 394 20.90 11.56 -1.97
CA GLY A 394 21.99 10.83 -1.31
C GLY A 394 21.64 10.40 0.11
N ALA A 395 21.04 11.31 0.89
CA ALA A 395 20.58 11.00 2.24
C ALA A 395 19.51 9.93 2.32
N MET A 396 18.61 9.81 1.32
CA MET A 396 17.56 8.78 1.33
C MET A 396 18.16 7.39 1.21
N LEU A 397 19.13 7.23 0.30
CA LEU A 397 19.82 5.96 0.06
C LEU A 397 20.59 5.52 1.32
N LEU A 398 21.41 6.43 1.86
CA LEU A 398 22.26 6.14 3.02
C LEU A 398 21.46 6.01 4.32
N SER A 399 20.38 6.78 4.49
CA SER A 399 19.43 6.60 5.60
C SER A 399 18.79 5.21 5.56
N GLY A 400 18.31 4.76 4.40
CA GLY A 400 17.76 3.42 4.24
C GLY A 400 18.79 2.34 4.58
N LYS A 401 20.03 2.46 4.07
CA LYS A 401 21.13 1.54 4.40
C LYS A 401 21.40 1.49 5.91
N ARG A 402 21.49 2.64 6.57
CA ARG A 402 21.69 2.74 8.03
C ARG A 402 20.54 2.11 8.81
N ALA A 403 19.30 2.34 8.40
CA ALA A 403 18.13 1.72 9.04
C ALA A 403 18.18 0.19 8.99
N ALA A 404 18.67 -0.40 7.89
CA ALA A 404 18.86 -1.84 7.80
C ALA A 404 19.88 -2.36 8.82
N GLU A 405 21.00 -1.65 9.00
CA GLU A 405 22.01 -1.98 10.02
C GLU A 405 21.43 -1.93 11.44
N ILE A 406 20.64 -0.89 11.73
CA ILE A 406 19.98 -0.72 13.03
C ILE A 406 18.94 -1.83 13.24
N ALA A 407 18.14 -2.19 12.23
CA ALA A 407 17.16 -3.26 12.33
C ALA A 407 17.83 -4.61 12.64
N MET A 408 18.94 -4.93 11.97
CA MET A 408 19.71 -6.14 12.25
C MET A 408 20.27 -6.15 13.67
N HIS A 409 20.82 -5.02 14.13
CA HIS A 409 21.33 -4.89 15.49
C HIS A 409 20.20 -5.05 16.52
N SER A 410 19.08 -4.34 16.36
CA SER A 410 17.96 -4.41 17.31
C SER A 410 17.36 -5.82 17.39
N LEU A 411 17.25 -6.54 16.27
CA LEU A 411 16.80 -7.94 16.27
C LEU A 411 17.76 -8.87 17.03
N GLN A 412 19.07 -8.63 16.98
CA GLN A 412 20.05 -9.46 17.71
C GLN A 412 19.97 -9.28 19.23
N GLN A 413 19.44 -8.16 19.72
CA GLN A 413 19.37 -7.86 21.15
C GLN A 413 18.13 -8.46 21.84
N VAL A 414 17.17 -8.97 21.07
CA VAL A 414 15.87 -9.39 21.59
C VAL A 414 15.56 -10.85 21.27
N LYS A 415 14.85 -11.51 22.19
CA LYS A 415 14.23 -12.80 21.94
C LYS A 415 12.83 -12.56 21.35
N VAL A 416 12.56 -13.15 20.19
CA VAL A 416 11.29 -13.05 19.48
C VAL A 416 10.58 -14.40 19.46
N GLU A 417 9.29 -14.41 19.80
CA GLU A 417 8.39 -15.58 19.68
C GLU A 417 7.12 -15.14 18.96
N GLU A 418 6.74 -15.85 17.89
CA GLU A 418 5.53 -15.53 17.08
C GLU A 418 5.45 -14.04 16.65
N GLY A 419 6.61 -13.43 16.35
CA GLY A 419 6.70 -12.02 15.94
C GLY A 419 6.73 -11.00 17.09
N GLU A 420 6.64 -11.43 18.34
CA GLU A 420 6.63 -10.56 19.51
C GLU A 420 7.94 -10.64 20.29
N VAL A 421 8.42 -9.49 20.76
CA VAL A 421 9.58 -9.46 21.67
C VAL A 421 9.13 -9.95 23.04
N VAL A 422 9.73 -11.03 23.53
CA VAL A 422 9.40 -11.64 24.84
C VAL A 422 10.48 -11.44 25.90
N GLY A 423 11.65 -10.93 25.50
CA GLY A 423 12.79 -10.73 26.40
C GLY A 423 14.04 -10.28 25.65
N LEU A 424 15.16 -10.19 26.36
CA LEU A 424 16.47 -9.98 25.75
C LEU A 424 16.97 -11.30 25.12
N ALA A 425 17.78 -11.18 24.07
CA ALA A 425 18.55 -12.31 23.57
C ALA A 425 19.53 -12.80 24.68
N LYS A 426 19.76 -14.10 24.74
CA LYS A 426 20.65 -14.72 25.74
C LYS A 426 22.12 -14.53 25.41
#